data_AF-A0A521HQY0-F1
#
_entry.id   AF-A0A521HQY0-F1
#
_cell.length_a   1.000
_cell.length_b   1.000
_cell.length_c   1.000
_cell.angle_alpha   90.00
_cell.angle_beta   90.00
_cell.angle_gamma   90.00
#
_symmetry.space_group_name_H-M   'P 1'
#
loop_
_entity.id
_entity.type
_entity.pdbx_description
1 polymer ?
#
loop_
_entity_poly.entity_id
_entity_poly.type
_entity_poly.pdbx_seq_one_letter_code
_entity_poly.pdbx_strand_id
1 'polypeptide(L)'
;MIQSAGLGPRNWMQRYCPSVNGQFLFLDPVSWETHLLSKGAVLILSEAADAIEEQRFDAFLAEIAQAGEWPPGLEFLARSLTTLPAPERTTAQG
;
A
#
# COMPACT_ATOMS: atom_id res chain seq x y z
N MET A 1 4.49 -6.75 23.89
CA MET A 1 4.96 -6.90 22.50
C MET A 1 3.71 -6.93 21.62
N ILE A 2 3.43 -5.88 20.86
CA ILE A 2 2.33 -5.91 19.89
C ILE A 2 2.76 -6.90 18.82
N GLN A 3 2.04 -8.02 18.72
CA GLN A 3 2.28 -9.01 17.68
C GLN A 3 2.07 -8.32 16.32
N SER A 4 3.14 -8.12 15.56
CA SER A 4 3.11 -7.64 14.17
C SER A 4 2.57 -8.70 13.20
N ALA A 5 1.71 -9.62 13.68
CA ALA A 5 1.12 -10.67 12.87
C ALA A 5 0.29 -10.02 11.75
N GLY A 6 0.76 -10.17 10.51
CA GLY A 6 -0.12 -10.10 9.34
C GLY A 6 -0.67 -8.74 8.93
N LEU A 7 0.04 -7.62 9.14
CA LEU A 7 -0.32 -6.36 8.48
C LEU A 7 0.15 -6.39 7.03
N GLY A 8 -0.60 -7.10 6.17
CA GLY A 8 -0.43 -7.04 4.72
C GLY A 8 -0.58 -5.62 4.18
N PRO A 9 -0.01 -5.31 3.01
CA PRO A 9 -0.12 -4.00 2.36
C PRO A 9 -1.54 -3.42 2.38
N ARG A 10 -2.56 -4.25 2.13
CA ARG A 10 -3.95 -3.79 2.13
C ARG A 10 -4.46 -3.48 3.53
N ASN A 11 -4.12 -4.32 4.51
CA ASN A 11 -4.47 -4.06 5.89
C ASN A 11 -3.77 -2.80 6.43
N TRP A 12 -2.52 -2.56 6.01
CA TRP A 12 -1.80 -1.33 6.32
C TRP A 12 -2.52 -0.10 5.77
N MET A 13 -2.93 -0.12 4.49
CA MET A 13 -3.73 0.95 3.90
C MET A 13 -5.03 1.21 4.69
N GLN A 14 -5.74 0.16 5.10
CA GLN A 14 -6.98 0.33 5.88
C GLN A 14 -6.75 0.95 7.26
N ARG A 15 -5.61 0.66 7.89
CA ARG A 15 -5.34 1.03 9.28
C ARG A 15 -4.59 2.36 9.41
N TYR A 16 -3.74 2.66 8.42
CA TYR A 16 -2.82 3.80 8.44
C TYR A 16 -2.94 4.69 7.20
N CYS A 17 -4.05 4.58 6.45
CA CYS A 17 -4.47 5.57 5.46
C CYS A 17 -5.86 6.20 5.77
N PRO A 18 -6.09 6.78 6.96
CA PRO A 18 -7.40 7.36 7.28
C PRO A 18 -7.70 8.61 6.43
N SER A 19 -9.00 8.82 6.18
CA SER A 19 -9.49 10.12 5.72
C SER A 19 -9.80 11.02 6.92
N VAL A 20 -9.19 12.20 6.96
CA VAL A 20 -9.41 13.23 7.98
C VAL A 20 -9.74 14.53 7.27
N ASN A 21 -10.92 15.10 7.55
CA ASN A 21 -11.38 16.37 6.96
C ASN A 21 -11.31 16.42 5.42
N GLY A 22 -11.57 15.29 4.74
CA GLY A 22 -11.54 15.21 3.28
C GLY A 22 -10.14 15.08 2.65
N GLN A 23 -9.09 15.00 3.47
CA GLN A 23 -7.74 14.65 3.06
C GLN A 23 -7.42 13.22 3.50
N PHE A 24 -6.49 12.55 2.82
CA PHE A 24 -6.01 11.24 3.24
C PHE A 24 -4.61 11.36 3.81
N LEU A 25 -4.39 10.78 4.98
CA LEU A 25 -3.09 10.72 5.63
C LEU A 25 -2.57 9.32 5.47
N PHE A 26 -1.42 9.13 4.81
CA PHE A 26 -0.77 7.84 4.68
C PHE A 26 0.49 7.81 5.55
N LEU A 27 0.61 6.80 6.40
CA LEU A 27 1.84 6.53 7.14
C LEU A 27 2.74 5.60 6.33
N ASP A 28 3.95 6.06 6.00
CA ASP A 28 4.94 5.21 5.34
C ASP A 28 5.45 4.12 6.31
N PRO A 29 5.32 2.82 5.98
CA PRO A 29 5.82 1.73 6.84
C PRO A 29 7.35 1.72 7.01
N VAL A 30 8.10 2.39 6.14
CA VAL A 30 9.57 2.44 6.20
C VAL A 30 10.04 3.62 7.02
N SER A 31 9.69 4.85 6.62
CA SER A 31 10.18 6.06 7.27
C SER A 31 9.37 6.49 8.50
N TRP A 32 8.14 5.98 8.66
CA TRP A 32 7.17 6.45 9.64
C TRP A 32 6.77 7.92 9.47
N GLU A 33 7.04 8.50 8.30
CA GLU A 33 6.54 9.82 7.93
C GLU A 33 5.09 9.75 7.48
N THR A 34 4.35 10.83 7.75
CA THR A 34 2.96 10.97 7.30
C THR A 34 2.90 11.81 6.04
N HIS A 35 2.29 11.26 4.99
CA HIS A 35 2.11 11.89 3.70
C HIS A 35 0.65 12.27 3.48
N LEU A 36 0.41 13.49 3.00
CA LEU A 36 -0.91 13.93 2.56
C LEU A 36 -1.16 13.45 1.13
N LEU A 37 -2.23 12.69 0.94
CA LEU A 37 -2.59 12.10 -0.35
C LEU A 37 -3.92 12.64 -0.86
N SER A 38 -4.00 12.75 -2.19
CA SER A 38 -5.26 12.92 -2.89
C SER A 38 -6.04 11.60 -2.95
N LYS A 39 -7.35 11.68 -3.21
CA LYS A 39 -8.18 10.48 -3.42
C LYS A 39 -7.62 9.58 -4.53
N GLY A 40 -7.12 10.16 -5.63
CA GLY A 40 -6.52 9.40 -6.73
C GLY A 40 -5.24 8.66 -6.31
N ALA A 41 -4.39 9.32 -5.52
CA ALA A 41 -3.16 8.69 -5.00
C ALA A 41 -3.47 7.51 -4.07
N VAL A 42 -4.52 7.63 -3.23
CA VAL A 42 -4.96 6.51 -2.38
C VAL A 42 -5.49 5.34 -3.20
N LEU A 43 -6.22 5.59 -4.28
CA LEU A 43 -6.69 4.53 -5.18
C LEU A 43 -5.50 3.77 -5.79
N ILE A 44 -4.51 4.49 -6.32
CA ILE A 44 -3.30 3.89 -6.90
C ILE A 44 -2.52 3.09 -5.84
N LEU A 45 -2.36 3.60 -4.61
CA LEU A 45 -1.70 2.83 -3.54
C LEU A 45 -2.51 1.63 -3.08
N SER A 46 -3.84 1.69 -3.18
CA SER A 46 -4.71 0.54 -2.87
C SER A 46 -4.56 -0.54 -3.93
N GLU A 47 -4.50 -0.16 -5.22
CA GLU A 47 -4.20 -1.09 -6.32
C GLU A 47 -2.79 -1.68 -6.21
N ALA A 48 -1.81 -0.86 -5.82
CA ALA A 48 -0.46 -1.31 -5.53
C ALA A 48 -0.44 -2.34 -4.39
N ALA A 49 -1.14 -2.06 -3.28
CA ALA A 49 -1.26 -2.97 -2.16
C ALA A 49 -1.88 -4.31 -2.57
N ASP A 50 -2.97 -4.28 -3.36
CA ASP A 50 -3.61 -5.49 -3.90
C ASP A 50 -2.64 -6.25 -4.83
N ALA A 51 -1.90 -5.55 -5.70
CA ALA A 51 -0.90 -6.16 -6.58
C ALA A 51 0.26 -6.82 -5.82
N ILE A 52 0.68 -6.26 -4.67
CA ILE A 52 1.70 -6.85 -3.81
C ILE A 52 1.18 -8.13 -3.16
N GLU A 53 -0.04 -8.12 -2.62
CA GLU A 53 -0.67 -9.30 -2.03
C GLU A 53 -0.89 -10.42 -3.06
N GLU A 54 -1.13 -10.06 -4.31
CA GLU A 54 -1.27 -10.96 -5.45
C GLU A 54 0.07 -11.36 -6.12
N GLN A 55 1.22 -10.91 -5.61
CA GLN A 55 2.56 -11.17 -6.17
C GLN A 55 2.73 -10.70 -7.63
N ARG A 56 2.02 -9.64 -8.03
CA ARG A 56 2.04 -9.06 -9.39
C ARG A 56 2.50 -7.60 -9.41
N PHE A 57 3.27 -7.16 -8.42
CA PHE A 57 3.70 -5.77 -8.30
C PHE A 57 4.52 -5.28 -9.50
N ASP A 58 5.36 -6.13 -10.10
CA ASP A 58 6.11 -5.77 -11.32
C ASP A 58 5.19 -5.53 -12.53
N ALA A 59 4.11 -6.30 -12.66
CA ALA A 59 3.12 -6.09 -13.71
C ALA A 59 2.39 -4.76 -13.50
N PHE A 60 2.04 -4.45 -12.25
CA PHE A 60 1.44 -3.17 -11.88
C PHE A 60 2.36 -1.97 -12.18
N LEU A 61 3.67 -2.09 -11.92
CA LEU A 61 4.65 -1.06 -12.29
C LEU A 61 4.66 -0.79 -13.81
N ALA A 62 4.55 -1.85 -14.61
CA ALA A 62 4.48 -1.74 -16.07
C ALA A 62 3.15 -1.13 -16.55
N GLU A 63 2.04 -1.39 -15.86
CA GLU A 63 0.73 -0.78 -16.15
C GLU A 63 0.77 0.73 -15.90
N ILE A 64 1.34 1.18 -14.77
CA ILE A 64 1.50 2.62 -14.48
C ILE A 64 2.40 3.29 -15.52
N ALA A 65 3.54 2.69 -15.87
CA ALA A 65 4.42 3.23 -16.90
C ALA A 65 3.72 3.42 -18.26
N GLN A 66 2.73 2.58 -18.59
CA GLN A 66 1.92 2.70 -19.81
C GLN A 66 0.79 3.73 -19.69
N ALA A 67 0.22 3.92 -18.50
CA ALA A 67 -0.88 4.84 -18.23
C ALA A 67 -0.45 6.31 -18.11
N GLY A 68 0.85 6.55 -17.90
CA GLY A 68 1.44 7.86 -17.63
C GLY A 68 2.23 7.80 -16.32
N GLU A 69 3.36 8.49 -16.28
CA GLU A 69 4.30 8.44 -15.15
C GLU A 69 3.63 8.61 -13.77
N TRP A 70 4.26 8.06 -12.75
CA TRP A 70 3.79 8.13 -11.38
C TRP A 70 3.52 9.58 -10.93
N PRO A 71 2.45 9.81 -10.15
CA PRO A 71 2.35 11.04 -9.37
C PRO A 71 3.60 11.22 -8.49
N PRO A 72 4.11 12.46 -8.31
CA PRO A 72 5.34 12.71 -7.58
C PRO A 72 5.35 12.06 -6.20
N GLY A 73 6.41 11.29 -5.89
CA GLY A 73 6.59 10.61 -4.60
C GLY A 73 5.72 9.36 -4.39
N LEU A 74 4.76 9.07 -5.27
CA LEU A 74 3.84 7.96 -5.08
C LEU A 74 4.47 6.60 -5.34
N GLU A 75 5.42 6.50 -6.29
CA GLU A 75 6.17 5.26 -6.53
C GLU A 75 6.94 4.84 -5.28
N PHE A 76 7.54 5.80 -4.57
CA PHE A 76 8.27 5.54 -3.34
C PHE A 76 7.37 4.93 -2.27
N LEU A 77 6.16 5.48 -2.08
CA LEU A 77 5.18 4.97 -1.13
C LEU A 77 4.64 3.58 -1.56
N ALA A 78 4.45 3.34 -2.85
CA ALA A 78 4.05 2.02 -3.34
C ALA A 78 5.15 0.97 -3.11
N ARG A 79 6.42 1.34 -3.32
CA ARG A 79 7.56 0.48 -3.03
C ARG A 79 7.73 0.23 -1.53
N SER A 80 7.44 1.21 -0.67
CA SER A 80 7.56 1.00 0.77
C SER A 80 6.55 -0.02 1.30
N LEU A 81 5.36 -0.12 0.68
CA LEU A 81 4.39 -1.18 0.98
C LEU A 81 4.93 -2.59 0.70
N THR A 82 5.90 -2.78 -0.21
CA THR A 82 6.51 -4.10 -0.48
C THR A 82 7.33 -4.65 0.68
N THR A 83 7.69 -3.78 1.65
CA THR A 83 8.42 -4.18 2.86
C THR A 83 7.53 -4.88 3.89
N LEU A 84 6.21 -4.77 3.72
CA LEU A 84 5.24 -5.40 4.58
C LEU A 84 5.09 -6.88 4.23
N PRO A 85 4.88 -7.76 5.22
CA PRO A 85 4.67 -9.17 4.95
C PRO A 85 3.39 -9.35 4.14
N ALA A 86 3.43 -10.14 3.07
CA ALA A 86 2.20 -10.58 2.42
C ALA A 86 1.35 -11.34 3.46
N PRO A 87 0.02 -11.19 3.47
CA PRO A 87 -0.83 -11.93 4.38
C PRO A 87 -0.56 -13.43 4.20
N GLU A 88 -0.20 -14.11 5.29
CA GLU A 88 -0.16 -15.57 5.26
C GLU A 88 -1.57 -16.02 4.92
N ARG A 89 -1.75 -16.69 3.76
CA ARG A 89 -2.99 -17.41 3.47
C ARG A 89 -3.13 -18.44 4.57
N THR A 90 -3.85 -18.09 5.63
CA THR A 90 -4.17 -19.01 6.72
C THR A 90 -4.92 -20.16 6.06
N THR A 91 -4.22 -21.27 5.86
CA THR A 91 -4.84 -22.53 5.52
C THR A 91 -5.61 -22.92 6.77
N ALA A 92 -6.91 -22.60 6.77
CA ALA A 92 -7.84 -23.21 7.70
C ALA A 92 -7.85 -24.72 7.39
N GLN A 93 -6.99 -25.48 8.06
CA GLN A 93 -7.17 -26.92 8.21
C GLN A 93 -8.31 -27.10 9.22
N GLY A 94 -9.43 -27.60 8.72
CA GLY A 94 -10.59 -28.02 9.50
C GLY A 94 -10.38 -29.33 10.24
#